data_AF-A0A4U1HW12-F1
#
_entry.id   AF-A0A4U1HW12-F1
#
_cell.length_a   1.000
_cell.length_b   1.000
_cell.length_c   1.000
_cell.angle_alpha   90.00
_cell.angle_beta   90.00
_cell.angle_gamma   90.00
#
_symmetry.space_group_name_H-M   'P 1'
#
loop_
_entity.id
_entity.type
_entity.pdbx_description
1 polymer ?
#
loop_
_entity_poly.entity_id
_entity_poly.type
_entity_poly.pdbx_seq_one_letter_code
_entity_poly.pdbx_strand_id
1 'polypeptide(L)'
;MSVTTASASATLTADQIIVGTALNGMQYLLSNYSETINLATTGAGGMDTGSAPASGYVALYAIYNPATGAISILATNATSAVAPNVYGGSHMPSGYTASALLAVWPTTSGSLFGIGYWSGRRFSFVMATVLSTTTVQSSFTSLSISGAVPPNAKSIGGTVTTNNSAASTSVLSVAASSAGIGQQYVDVASSAGAVSGATSFSLQLATAQTIYYSSSANAGSCTFVVQLSSYTI
;
A
#
# COMPACT_ATOMS: atom_id res chain seq x y z
N MET A 1 -3.88 -6.38 12.21
CA MET A 1 -3.22 -7.59 11.65
C MET A 1 -1.73 -7.32 11.54
N SER A 2 -0.89 -8.28 11.91
CA SER A 2 0.58 -8.21 11.82
C SER A 2 1.11 -9.51 11.23
N VAL A 3 1.99 -9.42 10.23
CA VAL A 3 2.68 -10.56 9.62
C VAL A 3 4.18 -10.27 9.71
N THR A 4 4.87 -10.93 10.63
CA THR A 4 6.31 -10.70 10.89
C THR A 4 7.21 -11.56 9.99
N THR A 5 6.66 -12.66 9.46
CA THR A 5 7.32 -13.57 8.51
C THR A 5 6.29 -13.97 7.47
N ALA A 6 6.70 -14.12 6.21
CA ALA A 6 5.79 -14.53 5.14
C ALA A 6 5.00 -15.79 5.53
N SER A 7 3.68 -15.72 5.43
CA SER A 7 2.77 -16.76 5.91
C SER A 7 1.55 -16.88 5.02
N ALA A 8 1.02 -18.09 4.85
CA ALA A 8 -0.25 -18.30 4.15
C ALA A 8 -1.44 -17.85 5.01
N SER A 9 -1.26 -17.75 6.33
CA SER A 9 -2.33 -17.41 7.26
C SER A 9 -2.01 -16.22 8.14
N ALA A 10 -3.04 -15.44 8.48
CA ALA A 10 -2.96 -14.30 9.37
C ALA A 10 -4.31 -14.02 10.04
N THR A 11 -4.28 -13.41 11.21
CA THR A 11 -5.50 -13.01 11.94
C THR A 11 -5.67 -11.50 11.89
N LEU A 12 -6.87 -11.06 11.51
CA LEU A 12 -7.27 -9.66 11.51
C LEU A 12 -8.25 -9.42 12.66
N THR A 13 -7.87 -8.49 13.52
CA THR A 13 -8.69 -8.05 14.65
C THR A 13 -9.11 -6.59 14.48
N ALA A 14 -10.32 -6.28 14.94
CA ALA A 14 -10.83 -4.93 15.08
C ALA A 14 -11.92 -4.90 16.16
N ASP A 15 -11.97 -3.83 16.95
CA ASP A 15 -13.02 -3.68 17.97
C ASP A 15 -14.40 -3.61 17.33
N GLN A 16 -14.50 -2.91 16.19
CA GLN A 16 -15.71 -2.71 15.44
C GLN A 16 -15.44 -2.63 13.94
N ILE A 17 -16.36 -3.21 13.14
CA ILE A 17 -16.38 -3.11 11.68
C ILE A 17 -17.82 -2.84 11.25
N ILE A 18 -18.00 -1.85 10.37
CA ILE A 18 -19.29 -1.62 9.71
C ILE A 18 -19.26 -2.29 8.36
N VAL A 19 -20.19 -3.22 8.12
CA VAL A 19 -20.38 -3.91 6.84
C VAL A 19 -21.70 -3.49 6.21
N GLY A 20 -21.77 -3.44 4.88
CA GLY A 20 -22.98 -3.06 4.16
C GLY A 20 -23.35 -4.04 3.06
N THR A 21 -24.65 -4.16 2.75
CA THR A 21 -25.13 -4.93 1.58
C THR A 21 -24.83 -4.22 0.25
N ALA A 22 -24.66 -2.89 0.30
CA ALA A 22 -24.22 -2.02 -0.79
C ALA A 22 -23.69 -0.71 -0.19
N LEU A 23 -23.08 0.16 -1.01
CA LEU A 23 -22.56 1.47 -0.55
C LEU A 23 -23.63 2.33 0.14
N ASN A 24 -24.86 2.29 -0.37
CA ASN A 24 -26.04 2.98 0.19
C ASN A 24 -27.06 1.97 0.77
N GLY A 25 -26.61 0.75 1.07
CA GLY A 25 -27.46 -0.34 1.55
C GLY A 25 -27.62 -0.35 3.07
N MET A 26 -28.27 -1.40 3.55
CA MET A 26 -28.36 -1.67 4.99
C MET A 26 -26.97 -1.95 5.56
N GLN A 27 -26.66 -1.33 6.69
CA GLN A 27 -25.38 -1.47 7.39
C GLN A 27 -25.56 -2.27 8.68
N TYR A 28 -24.53 -3.05 9.02
CA TYR A 28 -24.46 -3.85 10.23
C TYR A 28 -23.14 -3.54 10.96
N LEU A 29 -23.23 -3.36 12.28
CA LEU A 29 -22.07 -3.19 13.14
C LEU A 29 -21.64 -4.55 13.68
N LEU A 30 -20.46 -5.00 13.28
CA LEU A 30 -19.80 -6.17 13.83
C LEU A 30 -18.91 -5.72 14.99
N SER A 31 -19.06 -6.34 16.16
CA SER A 31 -18.22 -6.04 17.34
C SER A 31 -17.28 -7.21 17.61
N ASN A 32 -16.10 -6.92 18.20
CA ASN A 32 -15.08 -7.92 18.55
C ASN A 32 -14.66 -8.79 17.35
N TYR A 33 -14.44 -8.16 16.18
CA TYR A 33 -14.06 -8.89 14.98
C TYR A 33 -12.68 -9.52 15.16
N SER A 34 -12.57 -10.82 14.94
CA SER A 34 -11.31 -11.56 15.05
C SER A 34 -11.34 -12.78 14.13
N GLU A 35 -11.03 -12.56 12.85
CA GLU A 35 -11.09 -13.60 11.83
C GLU A 35 -9.70 -13.99 11.33
N THR A 36 -9.49 -15.30 11.17
CA THR A 36 -8.28 -15.85 10.57
C THR A 36 -8.53 -16.11 9.10
N ILE A 37 -7.62 -15.65 8.25
CA ILE A 37 -7.63 -15.91 6.81
C ILE A 37 -6.46 -16.82 6.44
N ASN A 38 -6.69 -17.75 5.52
CA ASN A 38 -5.71 -18.62 4.90
C ASN A 38 -5.76 -18.50 3.36
N LEU A 39 -4.71 -17.96 2.76
CA LEU A 39 -4.58 -17.77 1.31
C LEU A 39 -4.47 -19.08 0.51
N ALA A 40 -4.26 -20.22 1.18
CA ALA A 40 -4.20 -21.53 0.54
C ALA A 40 -5.58 -22.21 0.41
N THR A 41 -6.64 -21.64 0.98
CA THR A 41 -8.01 -22.18 0.92
C THR A 41 -8.93 -21.25 0.14
N THR A 42 -10.07 -21.77 -0.32
CA THR A 42 -11.12 -20.99 -0.98
C THR A 42 -12.41 -20.96 -0.15
N GLY A 43 -13.18 -19.88 -0.28
CA GLY A 43 -14.40 -19.63 0.49
C GLY A 43 -14.17 -18.76 1.74
N ALA A 44 -15.13 -18.80 2.67
CA ALA A 44 -15.05 -18.05 3.92
C ALA A 44 -13.78 -18.43 4.71
N GLY A 45 -13.01 -17.43 5.11
CA GLY A 45 -11.68 -17.61 5.72
C GLY A 45 -10.54 -17.80 4.70
N GLY A 46 -10.78 -17.63 3.40
CA GLY A 46 -9.76 -17.81 2.35
C GLY A 46 -9.96 -16.91 1.14
N MET A 47 -9.43 -17.33 0.00
CA MET A 47 -9.65 -16.69 -1.30
C MET A 47 -11.09 -16.88 -1.77
N ASP A 48 -11.67 -15.87 -2.42
CA ASP A 48 -13.00 -15.97 -3.01
C ASP A 48 -13.04 -16.99 -4.16
N THR A 49 -11.98 -17.03 -4.95
CA THR A 49 -11.76 -18.01 -6.00
C THR A 49 -10.26 -18.15 -6.30
N GLY A 50 -9.89 -19.28 -6.90
CA GLY A 50 -8.52 -19.55 -7.34
C GLY A 50 -7.49 -19.49 -6.22
N SER A 51 -6.24 -19.20 -6.61
CA SER A 51 -5.10 -19.05 -5.69
C SER A 51 -4.76 -17.58 -5.49
N ALA A 52 -4.18 -17.26 -4.34
CA ALA A 52 -3.63 -15.93 -4.11
C ALA A 52 -2.56 -15.58 -5.18
N PRO A 53 -2.52 -14.33 -5.66
CA PRO A 53 -1.55 -13.91 -6.67
C PRO A 53 -0.13 -14.04 -6.15
N ALA A 54 0.82 -14.43 -7.01
CA ALA A 54 2.25 -14.32 -6.71
C ALA A 54 2.73 -12.90 -6.99
N SER A 55 3.46 -12.29 -6.04
CA SER A 55 3.99 -10.92 -6.15
C SER A 55 2.94 -9.87 -6.53
N GLY A 56 1.76 -9.95 -5.92
CA GLY A 56 0.61 -9.10 -6.22
C GLY A 56 -0.04 -8.56 -4.95
N TYR A 57 -1.36 -8.42 -4.98
CA TYR A 57 -2.12 -7.91 -3.83
C TYR A 57 -3.44 -8.67 -3.65
N VAL A 58 -3.83 -8.87 -2.40
CA VAL A 58 -5.15 -9.37 -2.01
C VAL A 58 -5.92 -8.30 -1.26
N ALA A 59 -7.16 -8.06 -1.66
CA ALA A 59 -8.10 -7.25 -0.88
C ALA A 59 -8.82 -8.15 0.13
N LEU A 60 -8.82 -7.74 1.40
CA LEU A 60 -9.42 -8.46 2.51
C LEU A 60 -10.73 -7.78 2.90
N TYR A 61 -11.82 -8.54 2.86
CA TYR A 61 -13.15 -8.08 3.21
C TYR A 61 -13.64 -8.78 4.47
N ALA A 62 -14.18 -8.02 5.42
CA ALA A 62 -15.13 -8.60 6.38
C ALA A 62 -16.38 -8.99 5.61
N ILE A 63 -16.92 -10.17 5.88
CA ILE A 63 -18.19 -10.64 5.31
C ILE A 63 -19.14 -11.03 6.43
N TYR A 64 -20.43 -10.76 6.24
CA TYR A 64 -21.47 -11.02 7.23
C TYR A 64 -22.71 -11.65 6.59
N ASN A 65 -23.29 -12.61 7.29
CA ASN A 65 -24.58 -13.23 7.00
C ASN A 65 -25.65 -12.65 7.92
N PRO A 66 -26.52 -11.73 7.44
CA PRO A 66 -27.55 -11.12 8.26
C PRO A 66 -28.63 -12.07 8.77
N ALA A 67 -28.83 -13.22 8.11
CA ALA A 67 -29.85 -14.18 8.50
C ALA A 67 -29.42 -15.05 9.70
N THR A 68 -28.12 -15.37 9.79
CA THR A 68 -27.58 -16.26 10.83
C THR A 68 -26.68 -15.56 11.84
N GLY A 69 -26.27 -14.33 11.57
CA GLY A 69 -25.27 -13.62 12.37
C GLY A 69 -23.83 -14.07 12.15
N ALA A 70 -23.58 -14.97 11.17
CA ALA A 70 -22.23 -15.47 10.93
C ALA A 70 -21.31 -14.37 10.36
N ILE A 71 -20.10 -14.28 10.92
CA ILE A 71 -19.05 -13.35 10.52
C ILE A 71 -17.89 -14.16 9.95
N SER A 72 -17.24 -13.63 8.92
CA SER A 72 -16.00 -14.21 8.41
C SER A 72 -15.16 -13.15 7.66
N ILE A 73 -14.12 -13.61 6.99
CA ILE A 73 -13.21 -12.83 6.15
C ILE A 73 -13.07 -13.48 4.77
N LEU A 74 -12.92 -12.66 3.73
CA LEU A 74 -12.74 -13.12 2.36
C LEU A 74 -11.63 -12.33 1.67
N ALA A 75 -10.70 -13.03 1.02
CA ALA A 75 -9.69 -12.42 0.17
C ALA A 75 -10.11 -12.46 -1.30
N THR A 76 -9.74 -11.45 -2.08
CA THR A 76 -9.86 -11.48 -3.54
C THR A 76 -8.63 -10.84 -4.17
N ASN A 77 -8.27 -11.24 -5.38
CA ASN A 77 -7.11 -10.69 -6.08
C ASN A 77 -7.38 -9.21 -6.45
N ALA A 78 -6.51 -8.32 -5.97
CA ALA A 78 -6.59 -6.87 -6.18
C ALA A 78 -5.35 -6.32 -6.93
N THR A 79 -4.63 -7.19 -7.64
CA THR A 79 -3.36 -6.83 -8.28
C THR A 79 -3.54 -5.84 -9.43
N SER A 80 -4.57 -6.04 -10.25
CA SER A 80 -4.74 -5.31 -11.52
C SER A 80 -5.91 -4.31 -11.51
N ALA A 81 -6.67 -4.23 -10.43
CA ALA A 81 -7.84 -3.36 -10.33
C ALA A 81 -8.05 -2.87 -8.90
N VAL A 82 -8.68 -1.70 -8.77
CA VAL A 82 -9.07 -1.16 -7.47
C VAL A 82 -10.17 -2.03 -6.87
N ALA A 83 -9.92 -2.59 -5.70
CA ALA A 83 -10.92 -3.31 -4.93
C ALA A 83 -11.97 -2.32 -4.37
N PRO A 84 -13.28 -2.53 -4.58
CA PRO A 84 -14.34 -1.66 -4.07
C PRO A 84 -14.45 -1.71 -2.53
N ASN A 85 -15.18 -0.77 -1.93
CA ASN A 85 -15.40 -0.75 -0.47
C ASN A 85 -16.37 -1.85 0.01
N VAL A 86 -17.26 -2.32 -0.86
CA VAL A 86 -18.14 -3.47 -0.65
C VAL A 86 -17.77 -4.50 -1.71
N TYR A 87 -17.64 -5.76 -1.33
CA TYR A 87 -17.26 -6.84 -2.23
C TYR A 87 -18.23 -6.90 -3.43
N GLY A 88 -17.69 -6.70 -4.63
CA GLY A 88 -18.45 -6.68 -5.88
C GLY A 88 -18.27 -7.93 -6.74
N GLY A 89 -17.52 -8.93 -6.25
CA GLY A 89 -17.29 -10.18 -6.98
C GLY A 89 -18.50 -11.13 -6.93
N SER A 90 -18.47 -12.16 -7.76
CA SER A 90 -19.54 -13.17 -7.86
C SER A 90 -19.34 -14.39 -6.95
N HIS A 91 -18.25 -14.45 -6.18
CA HIS A 91 -17.86 -15.63 -5.41
C HIS A 91 -18.05 -15.42 -3.89
N MET A 92 -19.03 -14.61 -3.50
CA MET A 92 -19.40 -14.47 -2.10
C MET A 92 -19.89 -15.82 -1.56
N PRO A 93 -19.37 -16.33 -0.43
CA PRO A 93 -19.85 -17.58 0.16
C PRO A 93 -21.35 -17.52 0.48
N SER A 94 -22.03 -18.67 0.35
CA SER A 94 -23.48 -18.75 0.50
C SER A 94 -23.97 -18.17 1.84
N GLY A 95 -25.00 -17.33 1.77
CA GLY A 95 -25.62 -16.67 2.92
C GLY A 95 -24.95 -15.37 3.36
N TYR A 96 -23.69 -15.12 2.97
CA TYR A 96 -23.05 -13.84 3.23
C TYR A 96 -23.53 -12.81 2.20
N THR A 97 -24.04 -11.67 2.66
CA THR A 97 -24.64 -10.65 1.79
C THR A 97 -24.21 -9.23 2.13
N ALA A 98 -23.51 -9.02 3.24
CA ALA A 98 -22.90 -7.75 3.60
C ALA A 98 -21.38 -7.88 3.69
N SER A 99 -20.66 -6.83 3.30
CA SER A 99 -19.19 -6.81 3.38
C SER A 99 -18.60 -5.41 3.55
N ALA A 100 -17.32 -5.36 3.94
CA ALA A 100 -16.53 -4.14 3.92
C ALA A 100 -15.05 -4.43 3.67
N LEU A 101 -14.41 -3.62 2.81
CA LEU A 101 -12.97 -3.66 2.56
C LEU A 101 -12.20 -3.20 3.81
N LEU A 102 -11.35 -4.07 4.32
CA LEU A 102 -10.53 -3.79 5.51
C LEU A 102 -9.11 -3.36 5.13
N ALA A 103 -8.49 -4.15 4.25
CA ALA A 103 -7.10 -3.99 3.87
C ALA A 103 -6.90 -4.42 2.42
N VAL A 104 -5.84 -3.89 1.80
CA VAL A 104 -5.24 -4.49 0.61
C VAL A 104 -3.82 -4.82 1.00
N TRP A 105 -3.43 -6.09 0.91
CA TRP A 105 -2.19 -6.63 1.48
C TRP A 105 -1.32 -7.23 0.36
N PRO A 106 -0.01 -6.95 0.31
CA PRO A 106 0.88 -7.49 -0.72
C PRO A 106 1.10 -8.98 -0.54
N THR A 107 1.27 -9.72 -1.63
CA THR A 107 1.69 -11.12 -1.61
C THR A 107 3.14 -11.27 -2.05
N THR A 108 3.79 -12.32 -1.55
CA THR A 108 5.15 -12.70 -1.97
C THR A 108 5.11 -13.50 -3.27
N SER A 109 6.28 -13.82 -3.85
CA SER A 109 6.38 -14.70 -5.01
C SER A 109 5.86 -16.13 -4.76
N GLY A 110 5.77 -16.55 -3.49
CA GLY A 110 5.17 -17.82 -3.09
C GLY A 110 3.67 -17.74 -2.74
N SER A 111 2.98 -16.66 -3.13
CA SER A 111 1.55 -16.44 -2.82
C SER A 111 1.21 -16.40 -1.33
N LEU A 112 2.19 -16.08 -0.48
CA LEU A 112 2.02 -15.84 0.96
C LEU A 112 1.77 -14.36 1.23
N PHE A 113 1.16 -14.02 2.37
CA PHE A 113 1.12 -12.64 2.86
C PHE A 113 2.56 -12.09 2.98
N GLY A 114 2.77 -10.89 2.45
CA GLY A 114 3.99 -10.13 2.64
C GLY A 114 4.14 -9.64 4.08
N ILE A 115 5.37 -9.37 4.49
CA ILE A 115 5.68 -8.86 5.84
C ILE A 115 5.15 -7.44 5.99
N GLY A 116 4.44 -7.16 7.09
CA GLY A 116 3.93 -5.83 7.37
C GLY A 116 2.95 -5.76 8.53
N TYR A 117 2.55 -4.54 8.83
CA TYR A 117 1.61 -4.19 9.89
C TYR A 117 0.46 -3.39 9.31
N TRP A 118 -0.76 -3.75 9.71
CA TRP A 118 -1.97 -2.98 9.40
C TRP A 118 -2.58 -2.44 10.69
N SER A 119 -2.90 -1.14 10.66
CA SER A 119 -3.63 -0.43 11.70
C SER A 119 -4.59 0.57 11.05
N GLY A 120 -5.89 0.42 11.31
CA GLY A 120 -6.93 1.25 10.71
C GLY A 120 -6.95 1.11 9.18
N ARG A 121 -6.64 2.18 8.44
CA ARG A 121 -6.54 2.15 6.97
C ARG A 121 -5.10 2.19 6.46
N ARG A 122 -4.11 2.11 7.36
CA ARG A 122 -2.68 2.21 7.04
C ARG A 122 -2.02 0.84 7.08
N PHE A 123 -1.30 0.54 6.01
CA PHE A 123 -0.39 -0.60 5.91
C PHE A 123 1.05 -0.10 5.92
N SER A 124 1.91 -0.73 6.71
CA SER A 124 3.35 -0.44 6.78
C SER A 124 4.15 -1.71 6.49
N PHE A 125 5.20 -1.58 5.69
CA PHE A 125 5.99 -2.69 5.17
C PHE A 125 7.48 -2.35 5.14
N VAL A 126 8.31 -3.37 4.89
CA VAL A 126 9.77 -3.21 4.73
C VAL A 126 10.04 -2.24 3.57
N MET A 127 10.95 -1.29 3.76
CA MET A 127 11.24 -0.25 2.76
C MET A 127 11.52 -0.84 1.37
N ALA A 128 10.73 -0.41 0.40
CA ALA A 128 10.88 -0.78 -1.01
C ALA A 128 11.41 0.42 -1.81
N THR A 129 12.55 0.25 -2.46
CA THR A 129 13.12 1.28 -3.34
C THR A 129 12.34 1.36 -4.64
N VAL A 130 11.81 2.54 -4.96
CA VAL A 130 11.05 2.81 -6.19
C VAL A 130 11.83 3.72 -7.17
N LEU A 131 12.85 4.43 -6.67
CA LEU A 131 13.79 5.19 -7.51
C LEU A 131 15.20 5.03 -6.93
N SER A 132 16.17 4.80 -7.81
CA SER A 132 17.60 4.94 -7.52
C SER A 132 18.30 5.38 -8.80
N THR A 133 18.70 6.65 -8.88
CA THR A 133 19.26 7.23 -10.11
C THR A 133 20.34 8.26 -9.80
N THR A 134 21.29 8.45 -10.72
CA THR A 134 22.24 9.56 -10.69
C THR A 134 21.88 10.67 -11.68
N THR A 135 20.84 10.46 -12.50
CA THR A 135 20.40 11.41 -13.51
C THR A 135 19.58 12.52 -12.86
N VAL A 136 20.03 13.76 -13.06
CA VAL A 136 19.32 14.97 -12.62
C VAL A 136 18.06 15.17 -13.48
N GLN A 137 16.94 15.47 -12.84
CA GLN A 137 15.65 15.76 -13.48
C GLN A 137 15.18 17.16 -13.11
N SER A 138 15.41 18.14 -13.99
CA SER A 138 15.10 19.55 -13.72
C SER A 138 13.60 19.87 -13.65
N SER A 139 12.74 18.97 -14.13
CA SER A 139 11.27 19.10 -14.06
C SER A 139 10.63 17.83 -13.52
N PHE A 140 9.41 17.96 -13.00
CA PHE A 140 8.67 16.84 -12.45
C PHE A 140 8.38 15.78 -13.52
N THR A 141 9.06 14.65 -13.40
CA THR A 141 8.90 13.49 -14.28
C THR A 141 8.10 12.41 -13.57
N SER A 142 7.22 11.72 -14.30
CA SER A 142 6.41 10.63 -13.74
C SER A 142 7.26 9.44 -13.29
N LEU A 143 6.83 8.82 -12.20
CA LEU A 143 7.44 7.63 -11.63
C LEU A 143 6.32 6.66 -11.23
N SER A 144 6.35 5.47 -11.83
CA SER A 144 5.49 4.36 -11.40
C SER A 144 6.00 3.81 -10.07
N ILE A 145 5.07 3.59 -9.14
CA ILE A 145 5.33 2.97 -7.83
C ILE A 145 4.52 1.68 -7.64
N SER A 146 4.00 1.10 -8.73
CA SER A 146 3.14 -0.09 -8.70
C SER A 146 3.79 -1.31 -8.06
N GLY A 147 5.13 -1.39 -8.08
CA GLY A 147 5.89 -2.45 -7.42
C GLY A 147 5.91 -2.38 -5.89
N ALA A 148 5.44 -1.29 -5.28
CA ALA A 148 5.51 -1.07 -3.83
C ALA A 148 4.14 -0.78 -3.18
N VAL A 149 3.14 -0.36 -3.95
CA VAL A 149 1.80 -0.05 -3.42
C VAL A 149 0.68 -0.59 -4.32
N PRO A 150 -0.49 -0.96 -3.76
CA PRO A 150 -1.62 -1.45 -4.55
C PRO A 150 -2.34 -0.33 -5.33
N PRO A 151 -3.17 -0.67 -6.33
CA PRO A 151 -4.06 0.30 -7.01
C PRO A 151 -4.99 1.06 -6.05
N ASN A 152 -5.34 0.46 -4.90
CA ASN A 152 -6.17 1.06 -3.87
C ASN A 152 -5.49 2.19 -3.08
N ALA A 153 -4.17 2.36 -3.16
CA ALA A 153 -3.45 3.33 -2.36
C ALA A 153 -3.96 4.77 -2.61
N LYS A 154 -4.27 5.48 -1.52
CA LYS A 154 -4.72 6.88 -1.51
C LYS A 154 -3.67 7.84 -0.99
N SER A 155 -2.81 7.37 -0.11
CA SER A 155 -1.61 8.09 0.31
C SER A 155 -0.48 7.10 0.53
N ILE A 156 0.75 7.61 0.48
CA ILE A 156 1.99 6.85 0.69
C ILE A 156 2.86 7.57 1.71
N GLY A 157 3.72 6.81 2.37
CA GLY A 157 4.78 7.35 3.21
C GLY A 157 6.10 6.64 2.96
N GLY A 158 7.20 7.37 3.09
CA GLY A 158 8.51 6.89 2.70
C GLY A 158 9.62 7.86 3.06
N THR A 159 10.77 7.68 2.42
CA THR A 159 11.94 8.57 2.55
C THR A 159 12.45 8.97 1.19
N VAL A 160 12.93 10.21 1.10
CA VAL A 160 13.73 10.69 -0.02
C VAL A 160 15.15 10.92 0.48
N THR A 161 16.12 10.48 -0.32
CA THR A 161 17.54 10.56 0.03
C THR A 161 18.37 11.10 -1.14
N THR A 162 19.29 12.01 -0.85
CA THR A 162 20.35 12.47 -1.76
C THR A 162 21.70 12.01 -1.21
N ASN A 163 22.59 11.50 -2.07
CA ASN A 163 23.95 11.11 -1.67
C ASN A 163 24.95 11.73 -2.63
N ASN A 164 25.81 12.62 -2.15
CA ASN A 164 26.73 13.38 -3.00
C ASN A 164 28.15 12.80 -2.94
N SER A 165 28.84 12.76 -4.07
CA SER A 165 30.26 12.36 -4.14
C SER A 165 31.26 13.50 -3.92
N ALA A 166 30.78 14.74 -3.87
CA ALA A 166 31.59 15.94 -3.66
C ALA A 166 30.77 17.01 -2.90
N ALA A 167 31.42 18.12 -2.52
CA ALA A 167 30.71 19.27 -1.99
C ALA A 167 29.71 19.79 -3.03
N SER A 168 28.42 19.76 -2.69
CA SER A 168 27.32 20.03 -3.62
C SER A 168 26.06 20.47 -2.86
N THR A 169 25.23 21.28 -3.49
CA THR A 169 23.83 21.45 -3.08
C THR A 169 22.99 20.51 -3.91
N SER A 170 22.28 19.59 -3.27
CA SER A 170 21.38 18.68 -3.96
C SER A 170 19.99 18.64 -3.36
N VAL A 171 19.01 18.58 -4.25
CA VAL A 171 17.59 18.54 -3.92
C VAL A 171 16.98 17.32 -4.57
N LEU A 172 16.13 16.61 -3.82
CA LEU A 172 15.21 15.63 -4.36
C LEU A 172 13.81 15.98 -3.89
N SER A 173 12.92 16.23 -4.84
CA SER A 173 11.51 16.52 -4.59
C SER A 173 10.63 15.39 -5.10
N VAL A 174 9.56 15.10 -4.37
CA VAL A 174 8.47 14.21 -4.77
C VAL A 174 7.14 14.96 -4.69
N ALA A 175 6.23 14.71 -5.61
CA ALA A 175 4.92 15.37 -5.69
C ALA A 175 3.85 14.42 -6.25
N ALA A 176 2.58 14.79 -6.04
CA ALA A 176 1.42 14.03 -6.49
C ALA A 176 1.10 14.24 -7.98
N SER A 177 1.63 15.30 -8.59
CA SER A 177 1.39 15.66 -10.00
C SER A 177 2.61 16.32 -10.63
N SER A 178 2.61 16.43 -11.97
CA SER A 178 3.64 17.16 -12.73
C SER A 178 3.68 18.66 -12.45
N ALA A 179 2.62 19.22 -11.85
CA ALA A 179 2.56 20.62 -11.42
C ALA A 179 3.14 20.86 -10.02
N GLY A 180 3.67 19.82 -9.36
CA GLY A 180 4.24 19.94 -8.01
C GLY A 180 3.21 19.97 -6.88
N ILE A 181 1.98 19.50 -7.12
CA ILE A 181 0.94 19.48 -6.07
C ILE A 181 1.40 18.59 -4.90
N GLY A 182 1.38 19.14 -3.69
CA GLY A 182 1.78 18.42 -2.48
C GLY A 182 3.27 18.13 -2.40
N GLN A 183 4.12 18.91 -3.08
CA GLN A 183 5.57 18.71 -3.10
C GLN A 183 6.15 18.59 -1.69
N GLN A 184 6.96 17.56 -1.49
CA GLN A 184 7.87 17.41 -0.35
C GLN A 184 9.27 17.15 -0.88
N TYR A 185 10.28 17.58 -0.15
CA TYR A 185 11.66 17.53 -0.64
C TYR A 185 12.67 17.39 0.49
N VAL A 186 13.84 16.88 0.11
CA VAL A 186 15.08 17.05 0.87
C VAL A 186 15.96 18.02 0.10
N ASP A 187 16.57 18.96 0.82
CA ASP A 187 17.63 19.83 0.33
C ASP A 187 18.82 19.69 1.27
N VAL A 188 19.99 19.44 0.71
CA VAL A 188 21.23 19.33 1.49
C VAL A 188 22.34 20.12 0.82
N ALA A 189 22.96 21.02 1.59
CA ALA A 189 24.24 21.62 1.25
C ALA A 189 25.35 20.75 1.87
N SER A 190 26.22 20.22 1.02
CA SER A 190 27.23 19.25 1.42
C SER A 190 28.66 19.75 1.35
N SER A 191 29.48 19.40 2.35
CA SER A 191 30.93 19.58 2.32
C SER A 191 31.64 18.38 1.70
N ALA A 192 32.87 18.57 1.21
CA ALA A 192 33.64 17.52 0.57
C ALA A 192 33.93 16.37 1.55
N GLY A 193 33.58 15.13 1.18
CA GLY A 193 34.02 13.92 1.88
C GLY A 193 32.97 13.10 2.63
N ALA A 194 31.74 13.58 2.84
CA ALA A 194 30.64 12.75 3.36
C ALA A 194 29.34 13.54 3.47
N VAL A 195 28.34 13.40 2.56
CA VAL A 195 27.00 13.92 2.87
C VAL A 195 25.88 13.15 2.16
N SER A 196 25.00 12.60 2.99
CA SER A 196 23.66 12.14 2.63
C SER A 196 22.65 13.08 3.28
N GLY A 197 21.67 13.56 2.52
CA GLY A 197 20.47 14.19 3.07
C GLY A 197 19.33 13.20 3.00
N ALA A 198 18.59 12.99 4.09
CA ALA A 198 17.39 12.16 4.09
C ALA A 198 16.26 12.85 4.87
N THR A 199 15.05 12.79 4.34
CA THR A 199 13.84 13.17 5.08
C THR A 199 12.71 12.19 4.80
N SER A 200 11.84 12.02 5.79
CA SER A 200 10.59 11.29 5.61
C SER A 200 9.57 12.16 4.89
N PHE A 201 8.72 11.54 4.08
CA PHE A 201 7.60 12.22 3.43
C PHE A 201 6.30 11.44 3.59
N SER A 202 5.19 12.16 3.45
CA SER A 202 3.85 11.60 3.32
C SER A 202 3.10 12.33 2.22
N LEU A 203 2.60 11.60 1.22
CA LEU A 203 2.07 12.16 -0.01
C LEU A 203 0.73 11.51 -0.38
N GLN A 204 -0.27 12.32 -0.72
CA GLN A 204 -1.52 11.83 -1.30
C GLN A 204 -1.31 11.47 -2.77
N LEU A 205 -1.95 10.40 -3.24
CA LEU A 205 -1.93 10.01 -4.64
C LEU A 205 -3.12 10.63 -5.40
N ALA A 206 -2.81 11.41 -6.44
CA ALA A 206 -3.80 11.91 -7.39
C ALA A 206 -4.13 10.87 -8.48
N THR A 207 -3.10 10.13 -8.91
CA THR A 207 -3.18 9.03 -9.89
C THR A 207 -2.74 7.74 -9.21
N ALA A 208 -3.48 6.64 -9.42
CA ALA A 208 -3.16 5.35 -8.81
C ALA A 208 -1.72 4.94 -9.16
N GLN A 209 -0.97 4.51 -8.15
CA GLN A 209 0.40 3.98 -8.28
C GLN A 209 1.39 4.90 -9.04
N THR A 210 1.16 6.22 -9.06
CA THR A 210 2.03 7.17 -9.76
C THR A 210 2.35 8.37 -8.88
N ILE A 211 3.63 8.72 -8.82
CA ILE A 211 4.11 9.99 -8.26
C ILE A 211 4.98 10.70 -9.29
N TYR A 212 5.43 11.90 -8.95
CA TYR A 212 6.35 12.67 -9.79
C TYR A 212 7.57 13.04 -8.95
N TYR A 213 8.75 13.06 -9.58
CA TYR A 213 9.98 13.50 -8.93
C TYR A 213 10.73 14.52 -9.78
N SER A 214 11.47 15.39 -9.10
CA SER A 214 12.46 16.28 -9.70
C SER A 214 13.70 16.30 -8.81
N SER A 215 14.84 16.61 -9.40
CA SER A 215 16.11 16.63 -8.69
C SER A 215 17.06 17.67 -9.26
N SER A 216 17.98 18.12 -8.42
CA SER A 216 19.08 19.01 -8.80
C SER A 216 20.34 18.64 -8.02
N ALA A 217 21.49 18.85 -8.64
CA ALA A 217 22.80 18.84 -8.01
C ALA A 217 23.70 19.82 -8.78
N ASN A 218 24.46 20.66 -8.08
CA ASN A 218 25.29 21.69 -8.71
C ASN A 218 26.76 21.28 -8.88
N ALA A 219 27.19 20.19 -8.24
CA ALA A 219 28.53 19.63 -8.36
C ALA A 219 28.54 18.13 -8.02
N GLY A 220 29.60 17.43 -8.47
CA GLY A 220 29.78 16.00 -8.23
C GLY A 220 28.70 15.13 -8.87
N SER A 221 28.69 13.85 -8.50
CA SER A 221 27.62 12.90 -8.81
C SER A 221 26.74 12.74 -7.59
N CYS A 222 25.43 12.96 -7.75
CA CYS A 222 24.45 12.76 -6.69
C CYS A 222 23.57 11.56 -7.01
N THR A 223 23.42 10.62 -6.06
CA THR A 223 22.44 9.53 -6.14
C THR A 223 21.15 9.95 -5.45
N PHE A 224 20.06 9.96 -6.20
CA PHE A 224 18.70 10.25 -5.76
C PHE A 224 17.94 8.95 -5.51
N VAL A 225 17.42 8.77 -4.31
CA VAL A 225 16.73 7.55 -3.90
C VAL A 225 15.36 7.89 -3.33
N VAL A 226 14.33 7.18 -3.79
CA VAL A 226 12.98 7.23 -3.20
C VAL A 226 12.62 5.83 -2.72
N GLN A 227 12.23 5.71 -1.46
CA GLN A 227 11.83 4.45 -0.85
C GLN A 227 10.47 4.62 -0.18
N LEU A 228 9.61 3.62 -0.32
CA LEU A 228 8.28 3.60 0.31
C LEU A 228 8.24 2.59 1.44
N SER A 229 7.53 2.92 2.51
CA SER A 229 7.40 2.08 3.70
C SER A 229 5.96 1.93 4.17
N SER A 230 5.02 2.65 3.55
CA SER A 230 3.61 2.60 3.94
C SER A 230 2.67 3.13 2.86
N TYR A 231 1.41 2.71 2.94
CA TYR A 231 0.30 3.32 2.21
C TYR A 231 -0.98 3.32 3.06
N THR A 232 -1.94 4.16 2.68
CA THR A 232 -3.33 4.08 3.16
C THR A 232 -4.29 3.77 2.02
N ILE A 233 -5.44 3.18 2.32
CA ILE A 233 -6.53 2.90 1.36
C ILE A 233 -7.85 3.55 1.76
#